data_AF-A0AA41Z7I2-F1
#
_entry.id   AF-A0AA41Z7I2-F1
#
_cell.length_a   1.000
_cell.length_b   1.000
_cell.length_c   1.000
_cell.angle_alpha   90.00
_cell.angle_beta   90.00
_cell.angle_gamma   90.00
#
_symmetry.space_group_name_H-M   'P 1'
#
loop_
_entity.id
_entity.type
_entity.pdbx_description
1 polymer ?
#
loop_
_entity_poly.entity_id
_entity_poly.type
_entity_poly.pdbx_seq_one_letter_code
_entity_poly.pdbx_strand_id
1 'polypeptide(L)'
;MQKINFRIDDRLDRELRRRAYGAGLSVSDFARRALEQAIDERKRYVFSSQDEILATAIQILSIVATSVGEGSPKALEQGMAQARAILAERGLLGDETAR
;
A
#
# COMPACT_ATOMS: atom_id res chain seq x y z
N MET A 1 -24.92 10.91 -15.63
CA MET A 1 -24.59 9.86 -14.64
C MET A 1 -25.06 8.53 -15.20
N GLN A 2 -24.14 7.58 -15.45
CA GLN A 2 -24.49 6.25 -15.95
C GLN A 2 -24.75 5.31 -14.76
N LYS A 3 -25.78 4.47 -14.85
CA LYS A 3 -26.12 3.49 -13.80
C LYS A 3 -25.78 2.08 -14.29
N ILE A 4 -25.01 1.35 -13.50
CA ILE A 4 -24.69 -0.05 -13.74
C ILE A 4 -25.41 -0.86 -12.65
N ASN A 5 -26.15 -1.90 -13.05
CA ASN A 5 -26.77 -2.84 -12.13
C ASN A 5 -26.00 -4.15 -12.18
N PHE A 6 -25.57 -4.65 -11.02
CA PHE A 6 -24.90 -5.93 -10.90
C PHE A 6 -25.86 -6.95 -10.31
N ARG A 7 -25.87 -8.17 -10.86
CA ARG A 7 -26.34 -9.35 -10.14
C ARG A 7 -25.15 -9.95 -9.42
N ILE A 8 -25.23 -10.04 -8.10
CA ILE A 8 -24.21 -10.62 -7.25
C ILE A 8 -24.86 -11.67 -6.35
N ASP A 9 -24.08 -12.69 -5.97
CA ASP A 9 -24.52 -13.66 -4.98
C ASP A 9 -24.41 -13.10 -3.55
N ASP A 10 -25.04 -13.78 -2.59
CA ASP A 10 -25.08 -13.34 -1.20
C ASP A 10 -23.70 -13.29 -0.54
N ARG A 11 -22.76 -14.14 -0.99
CA ARG A 11 -21.39 -14.14 -0.47
C ARG A 11 -20.69 -12.85 -0.89
N LEU A 12 -20.82 -12.45 -2.15
CA LEU A 12 -20.23 -11.24 -2.69
C LEU A 12 -20.87 -9.98 -2.09
N ASP A 13 -22.19 -9.96 -1.89
CA ASP A 13 -22.87 -8.84 -1.20
C ASP A 13 -22.34 -8.67 0.24
N ARG A 14 -22.21 -9.76 1.00
CA ARG A 14 -21.67 -9.72 2.37
C ARG A 14 -20.23 -9.20 2.42
N GLU A 15 -19.35 -9.70 1.56
CA GLU A 15 -17.96 -9.25 1.54
C GLU A 15 -17.81 -7.80 1.06
N LEU A 16 -18.62 -7.37 0.08
CA LEU A 16 -18.66 -5.96 -0.35
C LEU A 16 -19.08 -5.03 0.79
N ARG A 17 -20.14 -5.39 1.53
CA ARG A 17 -20.59 -4.62 2.69
C ARG A 17 -19.54 -4.57 3.79
N ARG A 18 -18.90 -5.70 4.09
CA ARG A 18 -17.84 -5.77 5.10
C ARG A 18 -16.67 -4.87 4.73
N ARG A 19 -16.22 -4.90 3.48
CA ARG A 19 -15.10 -4.06 3.02
C ARG A 19 -15.46 -2.58 2.95
N ALA A 20 -16.66 -2.25 2.49
CA ALA A 20 -17.16 -0.87 2.50
C ALA A 20 -17.21 -0.31 3.93
N TYR A 21 -17.73 -1.10 4.88
CA TYR A 21 -17.75 -0.74 6.30
C TYR A 21 -16.34 -0.55 6.87
N GLY A 22 -15.42 -1.49 6.61
CA GLY A 22 -14.03 -1.37 7.07
C GLY A 22 -13.29 -0.15 6.51
N ALA A 23 -13.70 0.34 5.33
CA ALA A 23 -13.18 1.56 4.72
C ALA A 23 -13.94 2.83 5.12
N GLY A 24 -15.00 2.74 5.93
CA GLY A 24 -15.85 3.88 6.29
C GLY A 24 -16.65 4.46 5.12
N LEU A 25 -16.98 3.64 4.11
CA LEU A 25 -17.66 4.06 2.87
C LEU A 25 -19.04 3.42 2.73
N SER A 26 -19.90 4.06 1.92
CA SER A 26 -21.09 3.38 1.38
C SER A 26 -20.67 2.29 0.39
N VAL A 27 -21.50 1.25 0.20
CA VAL A 27 -21.23 0.19 -0.78
C VAL A 27 -21.09 0.76 -2.20
N SER A 28 -21.90 1.77 -2.54
CA SER A 28 -21.85 2.44 -3.83
C SER A 28 -20.53 3.20 -4.05
N ASP A 29 -20.03 3.90 -3.04
CA ASP A 29 -18.76 4.62 -3.13
C ASP A 29 -17.58 3.67 -3.18
N PHE A 30 -17.63 2.60 -2.38
CA PHE A 30 -16.65 1.53 -2.43
C PHE A 30 -16.58 0.89 -3.82
N ALA A 31 -17.73 0.51 -4.40
CA ALA A 31 -17.81 -0.09 -5.73
C ALA A 31 -17.34 0.88 -6.82
N ARG A 32 -17.69 2.16 -6.73
CA ARG A 32 -17.21 3.19 -7.65
C ARG A 32 -15.68 3.27 -7.65
N ARG A 33 -15.06 3.37 -6.47
CA ARG A 33 -13.59 3.40 -6.33
C ARG A 33 -12.93 2.13 -6.87
N ALA A 34 -13.56 0.97 -6.66
CA ALA A 34 -13.06 -0.28 -7.21
C ALA A 34 -13.08 -0.29 -8.75
N LEU A 35 -14.15 0.24 -9.36
CA LEU A 35 -14.26 0.38 -10.81
C LEU A 35 -13.26 1.38 -11.38
N GLU A 36 -13.07 2.53 -10.71
CA GLU A 36 -12.05 3.52 -11.07
C GLU A 36 -10.64 2.92 -10.99
N GLN A 37 -10.36 2.11 -9.97
CA GLN A 37 -9.10 1.39 -9.83
C GLN A 37 -8.90 0.36 -10.94
N ALA A 38 -9.95 -0.37 -11.34
CA ALA A 38 -9.85 -1.39 -12.38
C ALA A 38 -9.40 -0.83 -13.74
N ILE A 39 -9.55 0.49 -13.94
CA ILE A 39 -9.10 1.22 -15.12
C ILE A 39 -7.90 2.14 -14.85
N ASP A 40 -7.34 2.14 -13.64
CA ASP A 40 -6.14 2.93 -13.32
C ASP A 40 -4.90 2.26 -13.92
N GLU A 41 -4.36 2.87 -14.99
CA GLU A 41 -3.15 2.44 -15.68
C GLU A 41 -1.92 2.36 -14.76
N ARG A 42 -1.94 3.10 -13.64
CA ARG A 42 -0.86 3.11 -12.64
C ARG A 42 -1.00 2.04 -11.55
N LYS A 43 -2.04 1.20 -11.58
CA LYS A 43 -2.29 0.07 -10.66
C LYS A 43 -2.27 0.41 -9.16
N ARG A 44 -2.68 1.63 -8.76
CA ARG A 44 -2.69 2.05 -7.35
C ARG A 44 -3.80 1.35 -6.55
N TYR A 45 -3.57 0.98 -5.30
CA TYR A 45 -4.54 0.25 -4.46
C TYR A 45 -5.27 1.21 -3.51
N VAL A 46 -6.61 1.24 -3.58
CA VAL A 46 -7.44 2.30 -2.96
C VAL A 46 -8.04 1.89 -1.60
N PHE A 47 -7.91 0.63 -1.19
CA PHE A 47 -8.67 0.06 -0.05
C PHE A 47 -7.89 -0.11 1.26
N SER A 48 -6.78 0.59 1.38
CA SER A 48 -6.19 0.98 2.65
C SER A 48 -5.69 2.40 2.45
N SER A 49 -5.67 3.20 3.49
CA SER A 49 -4.76 4.34 3.63
C SER A 49 -3.33 3.81 3.42
N GLN A 50 -2.90 3.60 2.17
CA GLN A 50 -1.53 3.21 1.85
C GLN A 50 -0.56 4.12 2.60
N ASP A 51 -0.95 5.38 2.76
CA ASP A 51 -0.28 6.39 3.56
C ASP A 51 -0.19 6.05 5.05
N GLU A 52 -1.21 5.47 5.70
CA GLU A 52 -1.12 5.09 7.13
C GLU A 52 -0.24 3.85 7.31
N ILE A 53 -0.34 2.85 6.43
CA ILE A 53 0.52 1.66 6.46
C ILE A 53 1.97 2.08 6.18
N LEU A 54 2.18 2.92 5.17
CA LEU A 54 3.48 3.45 4.81
C LEU A 54 4.05 4.34 5.93
N ALA A 55 3.24 5.23 6.52
CA ALA A 55 3.65 6.07 7.64
C ALA A 55 4.05 5.23 8.85
N THR A 56 3.26 4.21 9.19
CA THR A 56 3.56 3.28 10.28
C THR A 56 4.86 2.52 10.00
N ALA A 57 5.05 2.03 8.77
CA ALA A 57 6.27 1.34 8.36
C ALA A 57 7.50 2.28 8.44
N ILE A 58 7.41 3.50 7.92
CA ILE A 58 8.47 4.50 8.00
C ILE A 58 8.81 4.79 9.46
N GLN A 59 7.81 4.97 10.32
CA GLN A 59 8.02 5.28 11.74
C GLN A 59 8.75 4.15 12.46
N ILE A 60 8.30 2.90 12.30
CA ILE A 60 8.94 1.72 12.89
C ILE A 60 10.39 1.58 12.38
N LEU A 61 10.59 1.64 11.06
CA LEU A 61 11.90 1.46 10.45
C LEU A 61 12.87 2.58 10.87
N SER A 62 12.40 3.81 11.02
CA SER A 62 13.22 4.93 11.50
C SER A 62 13.68 4.72 12.94
N ILE A 63 12.78 4.29 13.83
CA ILE A 63 13.13 4.00 15.23
C ILE A 63 14.16 2.87 15.31
N VAL A 64 13.95 1.79 14.55
CA VAL A 64 14.86 0.64 14.51
C VAL A 64 16.22 1.05 13.94
N ALA A 65 16.26 1.80 12.82
CA ALA A 65 17.50 2.25 12.22
C ALA A 65 18.32 3.12 13.19
N THR A 66 17.68 4.05 13.90
CA THR A 66 18.34 4.87 14.93
C THR A 66 18.88 4.01 16.06
N SER A 67 18.05 3.13 16.64
CA SER A 67 18.44 2.26 17.75
C SER A 67 19.60 1.32 17.39
N VAL A 68 19.57 0.74 16.19
CA VAL A 68 20.66 -0.13 15.69
C VAL A 68 21.90 0.70 15.36
N GLY A 69 21.75 1.90 14.79
CA GLY A 69 22.87 2.79 14.50
C GLY A 69 23.63 3.20 15.76
N GLU A 70 22.92 3.48 16.85
CA GLU A 70 23.52 3.81 18.15
C GLU A 70 24.25 2.60 18.78
N GLY A 71 23.67 1.40 18.70
CA GLY A 71 24.24 0.19 19.29
C GLY A 71 25.32 -0.50 18.44
N SER A 72 25.19 -0.43 17.11
CA SER A 72 26.09 -1.08 16.15
C SER A 72 26.02 -0.42 14.76
N PRO A 73 26.80 0.65 14.53
CA PRO A 73 26.84 1.34 13.23
C PRO A 73 27.17 0.40 12.06
N LYS A 74 28.07 -0.56 12.30
CA LYS A 74 28.48 -1.55 11.28
C LYS A 74 27.34 -2.48 10.86
N ALA A 75 26.49 -2.90 11.81
CA ALA A 75 25.35 -3.75 11.50
C ALA A 75 24.29 -2.97 10.70
N LEU A 76 24.07 -1.69 11.02
CA LEU A 76 23.18 -0.82 10.26
C LEU A 76 23.67 -0.66 8.82
N GLU A 77 24.96 -0.38 8.61
CA GLU A 77 25.55 -0.22 7.27
C GLU A 77 25.38 -1.49 6.42
N GLN A 78 25.69 -2.66 7.00
CA GLN A 78 25.51 -3.96 6.33
C GLN A 78 24.04 -4.22 5.97
N GLY A 79 23.12 -3.97 6.91
CA GLY A 79 21.68 -4.14 6.67
C GLY A 79 21.15 -3.20 5.59
N MET A 80 21.60 -1.94 5.57
CA MET A 80 21.24 -0.98 4.53
C MET A 80 21.75 -1.39 3.15
N ALA A 81 22.98 -1.90 3.05
CA ALA A 81 23.53 -2.39 1.79
C ALA A 81 22.73 -3.59 1.24
N GLN A 82 22.39 -4.55 2.09
CA GLN A 82 21.55 -5.70 1.71
C GLN A 82 20.14 -5.28 1.31
N ALA A 83 19.53 -4.36 2.06
CA ALA A 83 18.20 -3.84 1.74
C ALA A 83 18.20 -3.14 0.37
N ARG A 84 19.20 -2.31 0.07
CA ARG A 84 19.35 -1.67 -1.26
C ARG A 84 19.48 -2.71 -2.37
N ALA A 85 20.27 -3.77 -2.17
CA ALA A 85 20.40 -4.83 -3.17
C ALA A 85 19.05 -5.52 -3.45
N ILE A 86 18.31 -5.90 -2.40
CA ILE A 86 16.98 -6.54 -2.54
C ILE A 86 15.97 -5.60 -3.22
N LEU A 87 15.99 -4.32 -2.87
CA LEU A 87 15.10 -3.32 -3.49
C LEU A 87 15.45 -3.11 -4.97
N ALA A 88 16.73 -3.08 -5.33
CA ALA A 88 17.19 -2.99 -6.70
C ALA A 88 16.76 -4.20 -7.52
N GLU A 89 16.96 -5.42 -7.02
CA GLU A 89 16.54 -6.67 -7.66
C GLU A 89 15.03 -6.71 -7.95
N ARG A 90 14.23 -6.04 -7.12
CA ARG A 90 12.78 -5.96 -7.26
C ARG A 90 12.30 -4.76 -8.08
N GLY A 91 13.21 -3.91 -8.58
CA GLY A 91 12.87 -2.68 -9.30
C GLY A 91 12.15 -1.65 -8.44
N LEU A 92 12.42 -1.65 -7.12
CA LEU A 92 11.78 -0.77 -6.14
C LEU A 92 12.62 0.46 -5.78
N LEU A 93 13.87 0.52 -6.24
CA LEU A 93 14.65 1.75 -6.24
C LEU A 93 14.27 2.54 -7.50
N GLY A 94 13.93 3.82 -7.34
CA GLY A 94 13.77 4.70 -8.49
C GLY A 94 15.10 4.87 -9.22
N ASP A 95 15.06 5.25 -10.49
CA ASP A 95 16.27 5.66 -11.22
C ASP A 95 16.93 6.82 -10.46
N GLU A 96 18.02 6.55 -9.75
CA GLU A 96 18.87 7.56 -9.10
C GLU A 96 19.45 8.57 -10.12
N THR A 97 19.23 8.35 -11.42
CA THR A 97 19.60 9.24 -12.54
C THR A 97 18.53 10.29 -12.91
N ALA A 98 17.37 10.30 -12.26
CA ALA A 98 16.29 11.25 -12.53
C ALA A 98 16.27 12.45 -11.54
N ARG A 99 17.43 13.09 -11.30
CA ARG A 99 17.66 14.53 -11.04
C ARG A 99 18.90 14.79 -10.18
#